data_AF-A0A4Y7QL00-F1
#
_entry.id   AF-A0A4Y7QL00-F1
#
_cell.length_a   1.000
_cell.length_b   1.000
_cell.length_c   1.000
_cell.angle_alpha   90.00
_cell.angle_beta   90.00
_cell.angle_gamma   90.00
#
_symmetry.space_group_name_H-M   'P 1'
#
loop_
_entity.id
_entity.type
_entity.pdbx_description
1 polymer ?
#
loop_
_entity_poly.entity_id
_entity_poly.type
_entity_poly.pdbx_seq_one_letter_code
_entity_poly.pdbx_strand_id
1 'polypeptide(L)'
;MGKRKKSSRKPGPTRRKEPLETTFTCIFCNHDKSVNVKVDRKEGLAQLQCRVCGQRYQGKVNHLTEPIDVYSEWIDAADAAQKEVKDVRRSAPSVSRS
;
A
#
# COMPACT_ATOMS: atom_id res chain seq x y z
N MET A 1 33.86 -9.35 49.95
CA MET A 1 32.75 -10.10 49.32
C MET A 1 31.59 -9.16 49.01
N GLY A 2 31.56 -8.50 47.84
CA GLY A 2 30.50 -7.53 47.50
C GLY A 2 29.95 -7.77 46.09
N LYS A 3 29.04 -8.73 45.95
CA LYS A 3 28.42 -9.10 44.66
C LYS A 3 27.49 -7.99 44.19
N ARG A 4 28.00 -7.05 43.37
CA ARG A 4 27.16 -6.08 42.65
C ARG A 4 26.33 -6.80 41.58
N LYS A 5 25.04 -6.98 41.86
CA LYS A 5 24.04 -7.50 40.91
C LYS A 5 23.61 -6.36 39.98
N LYS A 6 24.29 -6.23 38.82
CA LYS A 6 23.82 -5.35 37.74
C LYS A 6 22.50 -5.92 37.22
N SER A 7 21.41 -5.19 37.46
CA SER A 7 20.08 -5.44 36.90
C SER A 7 20.16 -5.33 35.38
N SER A 8 20.43 -6.45 34.70
CA SER A 8 20.26 -6.57 33.25
C SER A 8 18.76 -6.70 32.97
N ARG A 9 18.03 -5.59 33.11
CA ARG A 9 16.69 -5.47 32.54
C ARG A 9 16.86 -5.45 31.02
N LYS A 10 16.80 -6.63 30.42
CA LYS A 10 16.66 -6.79 28.97
C LYS A 10 15.48 -5.91 28.52
N PRO A 11 15.63 -5.08 27.48
CA PRO A 11 14.51 -4.37 26.90
C PRO A 11 13.43 -5.40 26.54
N GLY A 12 12.22 -5.22 27.04
CA GLY A 12 11.10 -6.10 26.73
C GLY A 12 10.87 -6.16 25.23
N PRO A 13 10.31 -7.27 24.70
CA PRO A 13 10.01 -7.41 23.28
C PRO A 13 9.14 -6.24 22.86
N THR A 14 9.61 -5.48 21.87
CA THR A 14 8.90 -4.33 21.31
C THR A 14 7.49 -4.79 20.94
N ARG A 15 6.46 -4.17 21.55
CA ARG A 15 5.05 -4.43 21.26
C ARG A 15 4.88 -4.50 19.74
N ARG A 16 4.64 -5.72 19.23
CA ARG A 16 4.30 -5.91 17.83
C ARG A 16 2.99 -5.17 17.63
N LYS A 17 3.01 -4.14 16.79
CA LYS A 17 1.79 -3.45 16.38
C LYS A 17 0.91 -4.53 15.76
N GLU A 18 -0.15 -4.91 16.46
CA GLU A 18 -1.16 -5.81 15.90
C GLU A 18 -1.64 -5.17 14.59
N PRO A 19 -1.57 -5.90 13.46
CA PRO A 19 -2.03 -5.36 12.22
C PRO A 19 -3.54 -5.14 12.32
N LEU A 20 -3.98 -3.89 12.15
CA LEU A 20 -5.37 -3.57 11.85
C LEU A 20 -5.79 -4.42 10.64
N GLU A 21 -7.02 -4.94 10.63
CA GLU A 21 -7.52 -5.70 9.49
C GLU A 21 -7.54 -4.81 8.24
N THR A 22 -6.68 -5.12 7.27
CA THR A 22 -6.53 -4.38 6.01
C THR A 22 -7.00 -5.19 4.82
N THR A 23 -8.08 -5.96 4.99
CA THR A 23 -8.60 -6.85 3.95
C THR A 23 -9.64 -6.12 3.10
N PHE A 24 -9.27 -5.85 1.85
CA PHE A 24 -10.15 -5.23 0.84
C PHE A 24 -10.32 -6.14 -0.38
N THR A 25 -11.33 -5.84 -1.19
CA THR A 25 -11.58 -6.50 -2.48
C THR A 25 -10.63 -5.95 -3.54
N CYS A 26 -10.09 -6.81 -4.40
CA CYS A 26 -9.23 -6.34 -5.48
C CYS A 26 -10.06 -5.82 -6.66
N ILE A 27 -9.78 -4.60 -7.14
CA ILE A 27 -10.45 -4.02 -8.32
C ILE A 27 -10.05 -4.67 -9.65
N PHE A 28 -8.95 -5.44 -9.69
CA PHE A 28 -8.47 -6.08 -10.91
C PHE A 28 -8.98 -7.52 -11.06
N CYS A 29 -8.97 -8.30 -9.98
CA CYS A 29 -9.37 -9.72 -10.02
C CYS A 29 -10.65 -10.02 -9.25
N ASN A 30 -11.31 -9.01 -8.67
CA ASN A 30 -12.60 -9.10 -7.98
C ASN A 30 -12.69 -10.10 -6.82
N HIS A 31 -11.55 -10.57 -6.29
CA HIS A 31 -11.52 -11.44 -5.13
C HIS A 31 -11.66 -10.64 -3.83
N ASP A 32 -12.63 -11.02 -3.01
CA ASP A 32 -12.86 -10.48 -1.68
C ASP A 32 -11.68 -10.78 -0.74
N LYS A 33 -11.37 -9.86 0.17
CA LYS A 33 -10.28 -9.97 1.17
C LYS A 33 -8.91 -10.41 0.59
N SER A 34 -8.67 -10.13 -0.68
CA SER A 34 -7.45 -10.54 -1.38
C SER A 34 -6.34 -9.50 -1.30
N VAL A 35 -6.68 -8.26 -0.97
CA VAL A 35 -5.75 -7.14 -0.83
C VAL A 35 -5.28 -7.04 0.61
N ASN A 36 -3.97 -6.88 0.78
CA ASN A 36 -3.35 -6.57 2.06
C ASN A 36 -2.70 -5.19 1.98
N VAL A 37 -3.00 -4.33 2.96
CA VAL A 37 -2.38 -3.00 3.08
C VAL A 37 -1.45 -3.00 4.29
N LYS A 38 -0.23 -2.51 4.09
CA LYS A 38 0.79 -2.31 5.11
C LYS A 38 1.15 -0.82 5.16
N VAL A 39 0.98 -0.21 6.32
CA VAL A 39 1.23 1.23 6.51
C VAL A 39 2.47 1.42 7.38
N ASP A 40 3.57 1.85 6.77
CA ASP A 40 4.85 2.12 7.43
C ASP A 40 4.96 3.61 7.76
N ARG A 41 4.30 4.02 8.86
CA ARG A 41 4.27 5.42 9.34
C ARG A 41 5.65 6.03 9.65
N LYS A 42 6.68 5.21 9.83
CA LYS A 42 8.05 5.69 10.06
C LYS A 42 8.70 6.22 8.79
N GLU A 43 8.44 5.57 7.67
CA GLU A 43 8.96 5.96 6.36
C GLU A 43 7.99 6.88 5.62
N GLY A 44 6.74 6.98 6.09
CA GLY A 44 5.70 7.77 5.41
C GLY A 44 5.24 7.09 4.12
N LEU A 45 5.36 5.76 4.04
CA LEU A 45 4.94 4.96 2.90
C LEU A 45 3.89 3.92 3.31
N ALA A 46 2.93 3.68 2.43
CA ALA A 46 2.08 2.49 2.49
C ALA A 46 2.26 1.63 1.25
N GLN A 47 2.17 0.32 1.48
CA GLN A 47 2.25 -0.70 0.46
C GLN A 47 0.95 -1.47 0.43
N LEU A 48 0.37 -1.61 -0.74
CA LEU A 48 -0.81 -2.42 -1.00
C LEU A 48 -0.40 -3.56 -1.92
N GLN A 49 -0.83 -4.79 -1.61
CA GLN A 49 -0.58 -5.96 -2.44
C GLN A 49 -1.80 -6.89 -2.51
N CYS A 50 -2.22 -7.27 -3.72
CA CYS A 50 -3.17 -8.36 -3.91
C CYS A 50 -2.45 -9.72 -3.90
N ARG A 51 -2.96 -10.67 -3.10
CA ARG A 51 -2.43 -12.04 -3.01
C ARG A 51 -2.82 -12.94 -4.18
N VAL A 52 -3.87 -12.58 -4.92
CA VAL A 52 -4.39 -13.40 -6.01
C VAL A 52 -3.76 -13.01 -7.35
N CYS A 53 -3.89 -11.75 -7.77
CA CYS A 53 -3.34 -11.28 -9.04
C CYS A 53 -1.93 -10.68 -8.93
N GLY A 54 -1.41 -10.49 -7.71
CA GLY A 54 -0.05 -9.99 -7.48
C GLY A 54 0.14 -8.48 -7.69
N GLN A 55 -0.93 -7.72 -7.96
CA GLN A 55 -0.85 -6.27 -8.13
C GLN A 55 -0.32 -5.58 -6.88
N ARG A 56 0.52 -4.57 -7.07
CA ARG A 56 1.17 -3.81 -5.99
C ARG A 56 1.02 -2.32 -6.22
N TYR A 57 0.79 -1.59 -5.15
CA TYR A 57 0.73 -0.14 -5.14
C TYR A 57 1.52 0.43 -3.96
N GLN A 58 2.12 1.59 -4.16
CA GLN A 58 2.80 2.35 -3.12
C GLN A 58 2.29 3.79 -3.13
N GLY A 59 1.84 4.25 -1.97
CA GLY A 59 1.33 5.60 -1.75
C GLY A 59 2.07 6.30 -0.61
N LYS A 60 1.99 7.63 -0.58
CA LYS A 60 2.49 8.43 0.53
C LYS A 60 1.47 8.39 1.66
N VAL A 61 1.95 8.26 2.90
CA VAL A 61 1.07 8.28 4.07
C VAL A 61 1.51 9.29 5.10
N ASN A 62 0.51 9.89 5.75
CA ASN A 62 0.67 10.77 6.89
C ASN A 62 0.24 10.06 8.19
N HIS A 63 0.20 10.78 9.30
CA HIS A 63 -0.13 10.24 10.62
C HIS A 63 -1.63 9.98 10.83
N LEU A 64 -2.49 10.54 9.97
CA LEU A 64 -3.94 10.35 9.93
C LEU A 64 -4.35 9.32 8.88
N THR A 65 -3.43 8.86 8.03
CA THR A 65 -3.76 7.92 6.96
C THR A 65 -4.17 6.57 7.51
N GLU A 66 -5.37 6.18 7.13
CA GLU A 66 -5.97 4.88 7.39
C GLU A 66 -5.78 3.94 6.19
N PRO A 67 -5.86 2.61 6.39
CA PRO A 67 -5.76 1.65 5.30
C PRO A 67 -6.78 1.87 4.18
N ILE A 68 -7.96 2.42 4.51
CA ILE A 68 -9.00 2.74 3.54
C ILE A 68 -8.57 3.89 2.61
N ASP A 69 -7.88 4.91 3.12
CA ASP A 69 -7.39 6.03 2.31
C ASP A 69 -6.44 5.53 1.21
N VAL A 70 -5.52 4.62 1.58
CA VAL A 70 -4.58 3.99 0.64
C VAL A 70 -5.31 3.17 -0.42
N TYR A 71 -6.39 2.49 -0.03
CA TYR A 71 -7.21 1.73 -0.97
C TYR A 71 -7.97 2.64 -1.94
N SER A 72 -8.55 3.74 -1.47
CA SER A 72 -9.20 4.75 -2.33
C SER A 72 -8.23 5.39 -3.30
N GLU A 73 -7.05 5.80 -2.82
CA GLU A 73 -6.01 6.38 -3.67
C GLU A 73 -5.55 5.40 -4.77
N TRP A 74 -5.48 4.10 -4.45
CA TRP A 74 -5.17 3.07 -5.44
C TRP A 74 -6.23 2.94 -6.54
N ILE A 75 -7.51 3.08 -6.20
CA ILE A 75 -8.61 3.08 -7.18
C ILE A 75 -8.47 4.30 -8.09
N ASP A 76 -8.31 5.49 -7.50
CA ASP A 76 -8.16 6.74 -8.26
C ASP A 76 -6.95 6.70 -9.20
N ALA A 77 -5.82 6.14 -8.74
CA ALA A 77 -4.63 5.95 -9.55
C ALA A 77 -4.85 4.95 -10.71
N ALA A 78 -5.62 3.87 -10.48
CA ALA A 78 -5.96 2.91 -11.52
C ALA A 78 -6.88 3.54 -12.59
N ASP A 79 -7.88 4.31 -12.17
CA ASP A 79 -8.80 5.02 -13.06
C ASP A 79 -8.09 6.12 -13.86
N ALA A 80 -7.17 6.86 -13.23
CA ALA A 80 -6.34 7.85 -13.90
C ALA A 80 -5.46 7.22 -14.98
N ALA A 81 -4.78 6.11 -14.68
CA ALA A 81 -3.98 5.38 -15.64
C ALA A 81 -4.82 4.87 -16.84
N GLN A 82 -6.07 4.46 -16.60
CA GLN A 82 -7.00 4.06 -17.66
C GLN A 82 -7.46 5.24 -18.53
N LYS A 83 -7.65 6.43 -17.96
CA LYS A 83 -8.03 7.66 -18.69
C LYS A 83 -6.91 8.17 -19.58
N GLU A 84 -5.67 8.21 -19.10
CA GLU A 84 -4.53 8.68 -19.89
C GLU A 84 -4.32 7.84 -21.16
N VAL A 85 -4.53 6.53 -21.09
CA VAL A 85 -4.46 5.64 -22.27
C VAL A 85 -5.52 5.98 -23.32
N LYS A 86 -6.71 6.44 -22.90
CA LYS A 86 -7.78 6.83 -23.83
C LYS A 86 -7.51 8.17 -24.50
N ASP A 87 -6.91 9.12 -23.79
CA ASP A 87 -6.60 10.45 -24.31
C ASP A 87 -5.44 10.40 -25.32
N VAL A 88 -4.39 9.62 -25.02
CA VAL A 88 -3.27 9.38 -25.95
C VAL A 88 -3.76 8.73 -27.25
N ARG A 89 -4.71 7.78 -27.18
CA ARG A 89 -5.28 7.13 -28.37
C ARG A 89 -6.11 8.08 -29.24
N ARG A 90 -6.72 9.11 -28.68
CA ARG A 90 -7.44 10.14 -29.45
C ARG A 90 -6.51 11.15 -30.12
N SER A 91 -5.30 11.28 -29.61
CA SER A 91 -4.34 12.30 -30.05
C SER A 91 -3.26 11.76 -31.00
N ALA A 92 -3.30 10.48 -31.40
CA ALA A 92 -2.41 9.97 -32.42
C ALA A 92 -2.79 10.56 -33.80
N PRO A 93 -1.97 11.42 -34.43
CA PRO A 93 -2.23 11.85 -35.79
C PRO A 93 -2.08 10.65 -36.70
N SER A 94 -3.09 10.41 -37.55
CA SER A 94 -3.01 9.51 -38.69
C SER A 94 -1.90 10.00 -39.63
N VAL A 95 -0.67 9.52 -39.43
CA VAL A 95 0.40 9.65 -40.42
C VAL A 95 -0.01 8.78 -41.60
N SER A 96 -0.73 9.42 -42.52
CA SER A 96 -0.98 8.93 -43.86
C SER A 96 0.37 8.88 -44.57
N ARG A 97 0.89 7.66 -44.72
CA ARG A 97 2.04 7.36 -45.57
C ARG A 97 1.65 7.78 -46.99
N SER A 98 2.36 8.77 -47.54
CA SER A 98 2.36 9.12 -48.97
C SER A 98 3.61 8.51 -49.60
#